data_AF-A0A7V1U7P4-F1
#
_entry.id   AF-A0A7V1U7P4-F1
#
_cell.length_a   1.000
_cell.length_b   1.000
_cell.length_c   1.000
_cell.angle_alpha   90.00
_cell.angle_beta   90.00
_cell.angle_gamma   90.00
#
_symmetry.space_group_name_H-M   'P 1'
#
loop_
_entity.id
_entity.type
_entity.pdbx_description
1 polymer ?
#
loop_
_entity_poly.entity_id
_entity_poly.type
_entity_poly.pdbx_seq_one_letter_code
_entity_poly.pdbx_strand_id
1 'polypeptide(L)'
;MNIAVYVLLVRVTGKEFLGATQFLWYEGTLPDLPLNPFFNLFVLVLTGSPFLMVLIGLGYAAMSVLFVPQNILVNSRMIFAWTFDRILPETFAKVDPKRHSPVVAALAVALLSEVFLVIFAYTQWLATLGATALVVLVFLCTALAAVLFPWRAPRVFRASPVARWRIGRVPLVSVFGAIGVLYCGALLVSYLVNDRYLVNSAAGLMVIAAVLVIGAAIYGAAVTIRRRQGMDLRLAFAELPPD
;
A
#
# COMPACT_ATOMS: atom_id res chain seq x y z
N MET A 1 8.93 -18.29 1.61
CA MET A 1 9.88 -18.49 2.72
C MET A 1 9.32 -18.09 4.10
N ASN A 2 8.47 -17.05 4.23
CA ASN A 2 8.00 -16.58 5.54
C ASN A 2 6.89 -17.38 6.25
N ILE A 3 6.08 -18.17 5.53
CA ILE A 3 4.93 -18.86 6.16
C ILE A 3 5.39 -19.98 7.11
N ALA A 4 6.38 -20.79 6.71
CA ALA A 4 6.87 -21.89 7.53
C ALA A 4 7.53 -21.40 8.83
N VAL A 5 8.39 -20.37 8.71
CA VAL A 5 9.04 -19.73 9.88
C VAL A 5 8.01 -19.08 10.79
N TYR A 6 7.03 -18.37 10.24
CA TYR A 6 5.94 -17.79 11.03
C TYR A 6 5.13 -18.85 11.77
N VAL A 7 4.76 -19.95 11.11
CA VAL A 7 3.99 -21.05 11.73
C VAL A 7 4.79 -21.71 12.85
N LEU A 8 6.09 -21.95 12.64
CA LEU A 8 6.96 -22.51 13.67
C LEU A 8 7.11 -21.55 14.86
N LEU A 9 7.35 -20.27 14.60
CA LEU A 9 7.47 -19.25 15.65
C LEU A 9 6.18 -19.15 16.46
N VAL A 10 5.03 -19.06 15.81
CA VAL A 10 3.71 -19.03 16.47
C VAL A 10 3.45 -20.29 17.30
N ARG A 11 3.93 -21.46 16.85
CA ARG A 11 3.80 -22.70 17.64
C ARG A 11 4.70 -22.72 18.87
N VAL A 12 5.88 -22.09 18.81
CA VAL A 12 6.86 -22.09 19.90
C VAL A 12 6.58 -20.99 20.92
N THR A 13 6.32 -19.76 20.48
CA THR A 13 6.13 -18.60 21.36
C THR A 13 4.66 -18.28 21.63
N GLY A 14 3.75 -18.68 20.75
CA GLY A 14 2.34 -18.30 20.81
C GLY A 14 2.04 -16.95 20.17
N LYS A 15 0.81 -16.78 19.68
CA LYS A 15 0.36 -15.51 19.06
C LYS A 15 0.29 -14.37 20.07
N GLU A 16 -0.06 -14.68 21.32
CA GLU A 16 -0.19 -13.71 22.40
C GLU A 16 1.15 -13.10 22.77
N PHE A 17 2.21 -13.91 22.85
CA PHE A 17 3.56 -13.41 23.09
C PHE A 17 3.95 -12.40 22.01
N LEU A 18 3.85 -12.77 20.73
CA LEU A 18 4.22 -11.89 19.60
C LEU A 18 3.39 -10.60 19.58
N GLY A 19 2.09 -10.70 19.87
CA GLY A 19 1.21 -9.53 19.94
C GLY A 19 1.56 -8.61 21.11
N ALA A 20 1.80 -9.17 22.29
CA ALA A 20 2.18 -8.42 23.48
C ALA A 20 3.55 -7.78 23.33
N THR A 21 4.55 -8.48 22.76
CA THR A 21 5.89 -7.89 22.55
C THR A 21 5.82 -6.70 21.61
N GLN A 22 5.02 -6.81 20.54
CA GLN A 22 4.85 -5.73 19.59
C GLN A 22 4.11 -4.53 20.21
N PHE A 23 3.06 -4.79 21.00
CA PHE A 23 2.34 -3.75 21.72
C PHE A 23 3.24 -2.99 22.70
N LEU A 24 3.96 -3.73 23.55
CA LEU A 24 4.89 -3.17 24.55
C LEU A 24 6.04 -2.37 23.89
N TRP A 25 6.53 -2.82 22.73
CA TRP A 25 7.51 -2.07 21.93
C TRP A 25 6.97 -0.69 21.51
N TYR A 26 5.75 -0.64 20.96
CA TYR A 26 5.15 0.63 20.55
C TYR A 26 4.77 1.54 21.72
N GLU A 27 4.48 0.98 22.90
CA GLU A 27 4.33 1.74 24.15
C GLU A 27 5.67 2.22 24.75
N GLY A 28 6.81 1.76 24.23
CA GLY A 28 8.14 2.12 24.72
C GLY A 28 8.53 1.44 26.04
N THR A 29 7.84 0.37 26.43
CA THR A 29 8.08 -0.37 27.68
C THR A 29 9.15 -1.48 27.55
N LEU A 30 9.70 -1.67 26.34
CA LEU A 30 10.81 -2.59 26.05
C LEU A 30 12.07 -1.84 25.56
N PRO A 31 12.70 -1.00 26.42
CA PRO A 31 13.84 -0.17 26.00
C PRO A 31 15.10 -0.97 25.69
N ASP A 32 15.24 -2.17 26.25
CA ASP A 32 16.43 -3.01 26.12
C ASP A 32 16.51 -3.75 24.78
N LEU A 33 15.42 -3.76 23.99
CA LEU A 33 15.43 -4.37 22.67
C LEU A 33 16.12 -3.41 21.67
N PRO A 34 17.22 -3.82 21.02
CA PRO A 34 17.94 -2.94 20.09
C PRO A 34 17.21 -2.72 18.76
N LEU A 35 16.20 -3.56 18.47
CA LEU A 35 15.45 -3.57 17.22
C LEU A 35 13.98 -3.89 17.51
N ASN A 36 13.10 -3.48 16.61
CA ASN A 36 11.68 -3.84 16.67
C ASN A 36 11.52 -5.38 16.69
N PRO A 37 10.72 -5.96 17.60
CA PRO A 37 10.56 -7.40 17.79
C PRO A 37 9.72 -8.07 16.69
N PHE A 38 10.13 -7.89 15.44
CA PHE A 38 9.65 -8.71 14.34
C PHE A 38 10.23 -10.12 14.41
N PHE A 39 9.62 -11.06 13.68
CA PHE A 39 10.06 -12.45 13.61
C PHE A 39 11.56 -12.62 13.34
N ASN A 40 12.17 -11.73 12.55
CA ASN A 40 13.61 -11.74 12.28
C ASN A 40 14.46 -11.52 13.54
N LEU A 41 14.04 -10.63 14.46
CA LEU A 41 14.75 -10.40 15.71
C LEU A 41 14.72 -11.64 16.60
N PHE A 42 13.56 -12.28 16.72
CA PHE A 42 13.45 -13.51 17.52
C PHE A 42 14.29 -14.64 16.93
N VAL A 43 14.30 -14.82 15.61
CA VAL A 43 15.18 -15.80 14.97
C VAL A 43 16.65 -15.46 15.20
N LEU A 44 17.02 -14.18 15.17
CA LEU A 44 18.39 -13.72 15.44
C LEU A 44 18.83 -14.05 16.88
N VAL A 45 17.99 -13.75 17.88
CA VAL A 45 18.28 -14.00 19.31
C VAL A 45 18.31 -15.49 19.64
N LEU A 46 17.46 -16.29 19.00
CA LEU A 46 17.41 -17.75 19.20
C LEU A 46 18.58 -18.49 18.54
N THR A 47 19.29 -17.84 17.62
CA THR A 47 20.37 -18.47 16.87
C THR A 47 21.68 -18.38 17.66
N GLY A 48 22.16 -19.48 18.25
CA GLY A 48 23.42 -19.49 19.00
C GLY A 48 24.71 -19.41 18.17
N SER A 49 24.61 -19.36 16.83
CA SER A 49 25.77 -19.33 15.92
C SER A 49 26.07 -17.91 15.42
N PRO A 50 27.25 -17.33 15.71
CA PRO A 50 27.62 -16.00 15.24
C PRO A 50 27.59 -15.85 13.72
N PHE A 51 27.92 -16.91 12.97
CA PHE A 51 27.87 -16.91 11.51
C PHE A 51 26.44 -16.71 10.99
N LEU A 52 25.48 -17.48 11.55
CA LEU A 52 24.08 -17.36 11.16
C LEU A 52 23.50 -16.00 11.58
N MET A 53 23.93 -15.46 12.73
CA MET A 53 23.52 -14.11 13.13
C MET A 53 23.95 -13.05 12.11
N VAL A 54 25.21 -13.08 11.67
CA VAL A 54 25.72 -12.16 10.64
C VAL A 54 24.97 -12.36 9.32
N LEU A 55 24.73 -13.60 8.91
CA LEU A 55 24.01 -13.90 7.68
C LEU A 55 22.56 -13.38 7.70
N ILE A 56 21.84 -13.57 8.80
CA ILE A 56 20.47 -13.06 9.00
C ILE A 56 20.47 -11.53 9.00
N GLY A 57 21.42 -10.91 9.72
CA GLY A 57 21.57 -9.45 9.78
C GLY A 57 21.84 -8.84 8.40
N LEU A 58 22.77 -9.43 7.63
CA LEU A 58 23.06 -9.00 6.26
C LEU A 58 21.86 -9.21 5.34
N GLY A 59 21.14 -10.33 5.46
CA GLY A 59 19.91 -10.58 4.69
C GLY A 59 18.84 -9.53 4.98
N TYR A 60 18.65 -9.15 6.24
CA TYR A 60 17.71 -8.11 6.64
C TYR A 60 18.14 -6.73 6.14
N ALA A 61 19.43 -6.38 6.23
CA ALA A 61 19.95 -5.14 5.67
C ALA A 61 19.78 -5.07 4.15
N ALA A 62 20.09 -6.16 3.43
CA ALA A 62 19.92 -6.26 1.99
C ALA A 62 18.45 -6.09 1.56
N MET A 63 17.50 -6.70 2.31
CA MET A 63 16.06 -6.51 2.07
C MET A 63 15.66 -5.04 2.16
N SER A 64 16.14 -4.32 3.19
CA SER A 64 15.86 -2.89 3.36
C SER A 64 16.36 -2.06 2.18
N VAL A 65 17.56 -2.34 1.67
CA VAL A 65 18.15 -1.65 0.51
C VAL A 65 17.37 -1.91 -0.78
N LEU A 66 16.75 -3.08 -0.94
CA LEU A 66 15.94 -3.39 -2.13
C LEU A 66 14.53 -2.77 -2.06
N PHE A 67 13.97 -2.64 -0.86
CA PHE A 67 12.59 -2.17 -0.68
C PHE A 67 12.42 -0.69 -1.03
N VAL A 68 13.41 0.15 -0.69
CA VAL A 68 13.38 1.60 -0.95
C VAL A 68 13.29 1.92 -2.45
N PRO A 69 14.24 1.49 -3.32
CA PRO A 69 14.18 1.79 -4.74
C PRO A 69 12.96 1.16 -5.42
N GLN A 70 12.53 -0.04 -4.98
CA GLN A 70 11.32 -0.68 -5.48
C GLN A 70 10.08 0.22 -5.26
N ASN A 71 9.90 0.77 -4.06
CA ASN A 71 8.75 1.63 -3.75
C ASN A 71 8.81 2.95 -4.52
N ILE A 72 9.99 3.57 -4.65
CA ILE A 72 10.17 4.79 -5.44
C ILE A 72 9.78 4.54 -6.91
N LEU A 73 10.21 3.42 -7.49
CA LEU A 73 9.89 3.05 -8.87
C LEU A 73 8.39 2.79 -9.07
N VAL A 74 7.74 2.07 -8.17
CA VAL A 74 6.29 1.78 -8.28
C VAL A 74 5.48 3.07 -8.13
N ASN A 75 5.76 3.87 -7.10
CA ASN A 75 4.99 5.08 -6.80
C ASN A 75 5.18 6.16 -7.88
N SER A 76 6.39 6.30 -8.42
CA SER A 76 6.66 7.25 -9.51
C SER A 76 5.90 6.90 -10.79
N ARG A 77 5.72 5.60 -11.09
CA ARG A 77 4.86 5.14 -12.20
C ARG A 77 3.38 5.44 -11.98
N MET A 78 2.90 5.40 -10.74
CA MET A 78 1.53 5.79 -10.40
C MET A 78 1.31 7.29 -10.60
N ILE A 79 2.24 8.13 -10.12
CA ILE A 79 2.22 9.59 -10.35
C ILE A 79 2.27 9.90 -11.85
N PHE A 80 3.13 9.20 -12.60
CA PHE A 80 3.21 9.30 -14.04
C PHE A 80 1.87 8.95 -14.71
N ALA A 81 1.20 7.86 -14.30
CA ALA A 81 -0.11 7.50 -14.84
C ALA A 81 -1.18 8.58 -14.59
N TRP A 82 -1.20 9.20 -13.41
CA TRP A 82 -2.13 10.28 -13.07
C TRP A 82 -1.96 11.55 -13.93
N THR A 83 -0.83 11.70 -14.63
CA THR A 83 -0.66 12.80 -15.59
C THR A 83 -1.45 12.58 -16.88
N PHE A 84 -1.57 11.32 -17.34
CA PHE A 84 -2.41 10.97 -18.50
C PHE A 84 -3.90 11.14 -18.16
N ASP A 85 -4.27 10.87 -16.91
CA ASP A 85 -5.60 11.18 -16.38
C ASP A 85 -5.84 12.70 -16.21
N ARG A 86 -4.84 13.54 -16.53
CA ARG A 86 -4.84 15.00 -16.36
C ARG A 86 -5.05 15.47 -14.92
N ILE A 87 -4.85 14.59 -13.94
CA ILE A 87 -4.97 14.90 -12.50
C ILE A 87 -3.77 15.73 -12.04
N LEU A 88 -2.57 15.36 -12.49
CA LEU A 88 -1.34 16.05 -12.16
C LEU A 88 -0.79 16.89 -13.33
N PRO A 89 0.10 17.87 -13.07
CA PRO A 89 0.77 18.64 -14.11
C PRO A 89 1.61 17.77 -15.06
N GLU A 90 1.69 18.18 -16.33
CA GLU A 90 2.47 17.48 -17.37
C GLU A 90 3.97 17.41 -17.07
N THR A 91 4.49 18.23 -16.15
CA THR A 91 5.88 18.15 -15.69
C THR A 91 6.23 16.77 -15.13
N PHE A 92 5.28 16.09 -14.50
CA PHE A 92 5.47 14.72 -13.98
C PHE A 92 5.42 13.64 -15.07
N ALA A 93 4.96 14.00 -16.27
CA ALA A 93 4.96 13.14 -17.46
C ALA A 93 6.30 13.16 -18.22
N LYS A 94 7.26 14.02 -17.82
CA LYS A 94 8.54 14.15 -18.51
C LYS A 94 9.42 12.93 -18.22
N VAL A 95 9.68 12.15 -19.27
CA VAL A 95 10.57 10.99 -19.24
C VAL A 95 11.96 11.41 -19.74
N ASP A 96 13.00 11.01 -19.02
CA ASP A 96 14.37 11.26 -19.45
C ASP A 96 14.73 10.38 -20.67
N PRO A 97 15.24 10.94 -21.77
CA PRO A 97 15.54 10.18 -22.99
C PRO A 97 16.63 9.11 -22.83
N LYS A 98 17.54 9.27 -21.87
CA LYS A 98 18.65 8.31 -21.65
C LYS A 98 18.23 7.19 -20.69
N ARG A 99 17.48 7.54 -19.64
CA ARG A 99 17.07 6.62 -18.56
C ARG A 99 15.69 6.00 -18.76
N HIS A 100 14.94 6.43 -19.78
CA HIS A 100 13.58 5.96 -20.09
C HIS A 100 12.67 5.89 -18.86
N SER A 101 12.83 6.84 -17.93
CA SER A 101 12.10 6.87 -16.66
C SER A 101 11.65 8.29 -16.30
N PRO A 102 10.51 8.43 -15.57
CA PRO A 102 9.98 9.73 -15.17
C PRO A 102 10.78 10.28 -13.98
N VAL A 103 11.94 10.88 -14.24
CA VAL A 103 12.89 11.34 -13.21
C VAL A 103 12.26 12.37 -12.28
N VAL A 104 11.43 13.28 -12.80
CA VAL A 104 10.73 14.29 -11.99
C VAL A 104 9.77 13.64 -10.99
N ALA A 105 8.99 12.65 -11.44
CA ALA A 105 8.10 11.90 -10.56
C ALA A 105 8.89 11.10 -9.51
N ALA A 106 9.99 10.46 -9.91
CA ALA A 106 10.87 9.73 -8.98
C ALA A 106 11.47 10.65 -7.90
N LEU A 107 11.96 11.83 -8.27
CA LEU A 107 12.49 12.82 -7.32
C LEU A 107 11.41 13.34 -6.38
N ALA A 108 10.20 13.60 -6.89
CA ALA A 108 9.09 14.04 -6.06
C ALA A 108 8.67 12.96 -5.04
N VAL A 109 8.62 11.69 -5.46
CA VAL A 109 8.38 10.57 -4.54
C VAL A 109 9.49 10.44 -3.51
N ALA A 110 10.76 10.55 -3.92
CA ALA A 110 11.90 10.46 -3.01
C ALA A 110 11.87 11.56 -1.96
N LEU A 111 11.66 12.82 -2.37
CA LEU A 111 11.54 13.96 -1.47
C LEU A 111 10.35 13.81 -0.51
N LEU A 112 9.20 13.39 -1.02
CA LEU A 112 8.02 13.16 -0.18
C LEU A 112 8.29 12.04 0.82
N SER A 113 8.89 10.93 0.38
CA SER A 113 9.23 9.80 1.24
C SER A 113 10.21 10.20 2.34
N GLU A 114 11.19 11.06 2.03
CA GLU A 114 12.15 11.58 3.02
C GLU A 114 11.46 12.44 4.07
N VAL A 115 10.54 13.32 3.67
CA VAL A 115 9.73 14.12 4.61
C VAL A 115 8.92 13.22 5.53
N PHE A 116 8.24 12.20 4.99
CA PHE A 116 7.50 11.23 5.79
C PHE A 116 8.41 10.41 6.70
N LEU A 117 9.63 10.08 6.27
CA LEU A 117 10.62 9.38 7.07
C LEU A 117 11.06 10.23 8.27
N VAL A 118 11.33 11.53 8.07
CA VAL A 118 11.65 12.45 9.16
C VAL A 118 10.50 12.54 10.17
N ILE A 119 9.26 12.71 9.69
CA ILE A 119 8.09 12.74 10.58
C ILE A 119 7.97 11.41 11.33
N PHE A 120 8.17 10.27 10.67
CA PHE A 120 8.12 8.96 11.31
C PHE A 120 9.25 8.75 12.34
N ALA A 121 10.46 9.23 12.05
CA ALA A 121 11.62 9.03 12.92
C ALA A 121 11.56 9.88 14.19
N TYR A 122 10.97 11.07 14.13
CA TYR A 122 10.94 12.02 15.23
C TYR A 122 9.55 12.20 15.88
N THR A 123 8.50 11.54 15.37
CA THR A 123 7.14 11.63 15.92
C THR A 123 6.46 10.26 15.97
N GLN A 124 5.53 10.08 16.91
CA GLN A 124 4.70 8.87 16.99
C GLN A 124 3.45 8.91 16.08
N TRP A 125 3.27 9.99 15.30
CA TRP A 125 2.04 10.23 14.54
C TRP A 125 1.83 9.21 13.41
N LEU A 126 2.92 8.74 12.81
CA LEU A 126 2.93 7.74 11.73
C LEU A 126 3.22 6.31 12.22
N ALA A 127 3.45 6.12 13.53
CA ALA A 127 3.77 4.81 14.10
C ALA A 127 2.55 3.86 14.17
N THR A 128 1.35 4.34 13.85
CA THR A 128 0.13 3.55 13.88
C THR A 128 0.00 2.66 12.64
N LEU A 129 -0.62 1.47 12.81
CA LEU A 129 -0.99 0.58 11.71
C LEU A 129 -2.05 1.18 10.75
N GLY A 130 -2.39 2.48 10.89
CA GLY A 130 -3.35 3.17 10.03
C GLY A 130 -2.96 3.16 8.55
N ALA A 131 -1.66 3.15 8.25
CA ALA A 131 -1.18 2.97 6.87
C ALA A 131 -1.61 1.63 6.26
N THR A 132 -1.62 0.55 7.06
CA THR A 132 -2.08 -0.77 6.60
C THR A 132 -3.58 -0.77 6.30
N ALA A 133 -4.38 -0.08 7.10
CA ALA A 133 -5.82 0.05 6.85
C ALA A 133 -6.11 0.80 5.54
N LEU A 134 -5.32 1.83 5.21
CA LEU A 134 -5.41 2.54 3.93
C LEU A 134 -5.07 1.63 2.73
N VAL A 135 -4.06 0.77 2.87
CA VAL A 135 -3.74 -0.23 1.83
C VAL A 135 -4.90 -1.21 1.63
N VAL A 136 -5.50 -1.70 2.72
CA VAL A 136 -6.70 -2.56 2.64
C VAL A 136 -7.87 -1.83 1.98
N LEU A 137 -8.04 -0.53 2.25
CA LEU A 137 -9.06 0.27 1.60
C LEU A 137 -8.83 0.39 0.08
N VAL A 138 -7.59 0.57 -0.38
CA VAL A 138 -7.26 0.59 -1.82
C VAL A 138 -7.57 -0.75 -2.47
N PHE A 139 -7.23 -1.87 -1.81
CA PHE A 139 -7.59 -3.20 -2.29
C PHE A 139 -9.11 -3.43 -2.31
N LEU A 140 -9.83 -2.91 -1.31
CA LEU A 140 -11.29 -2.97 -1.26
C LEU A 140 -11.91 -2.21 -2.46
N CYS A 141 -11.44 -0.99 -2.74
CA CYS A 141 -11.86 -0.22 -3.92
C CYS A 141 -11.56 -0.97 -5.23
N THR A 142 -10.40 -1.63 -5.31
CA THR A 142 -10.00 -2.43 -6.48
C THR A 142 -10.89 -3.66 -6.65
N ALA A 143 -11.21 -4.34 -5.55
CA ALA A 143 -12.11 -5.48 -5.54
C ALA A 143 -13.54 -5.07 -5.94
N LEU A 144 -14.04 -3.94 -5.45
CA LEU A 144 -15.32 -3.35 -5.87
C LEU A 144 -15.33 -3.02 -7.37
N ALA A 145 -14.24 -2.42 -7.87
CA ALA A 145 -14.09 -2.15 -9.30
C ALA A 145 -14.12 -3.45 -10.12
N ALA A 146 -13.45 -4.51 -9.66
CA ALA A 146 -13.46 -5.83 -10.31
C ALA A 146 -14.87 -6.46 -10.32
N VAL A 147 -15.64 -6.31 -9.24
CA VAL A 147 -17.06 -6.72 -9.22
C VAL A 147 -17.80 -6.00 -10.33
N LEU A 148 -17.76 -4.66 -10.35
CA LEU A 148 -18.58 -3.84 -11.24
C LEU A 148 -18.08 -3.78 -12.69
N PHE A 149 -16.85 -4.23 -12.96
CA PHE A 149 -16.15 -4.08 -14.23
C PHE A 149 -16.97 -4.56 -15.45
N PRO A 150 -17.63 -5.74 -15.44
CA PRO A 150 -18.39 -6.21 -16.59
C PRO A 150 -19.58 -5.33 -16.97
N TRP A 151 -20.13 -4.58 -16.01
CA TRP A 151 -21.32 -3.74 -16.19
C TRP A 151 -20.98 -2.27 -16.43
N ARG A 152 -19.91 -1.76 -15.80
CA ARG A 152 -19.49 -0.36 -15.93
C ARG A 152 -18.66 -0.11 -17.18
N ALA A 153 -17.88 -1.09 -17.63
CA ALA A 153 -17.04 -0.98 -18.83
C ALA A 153 -17.19 -2.22 -19.73
N PRO A 154 -18.41 -2.53 -20.22
CA PRO A 154 -18.68 -3.78 -20.93
C PRO A 154 -17.88 -3.91 -22.24
N ARG A 155 -17.54 -2.80 -22.90
CA ARG A 155 -16.71 -2.79 -24.11
C ARG A 155 -15.27 -3.24 -23.79
N VAL A 156 -14.64 -2.61 -22.80
CA VAL A 156 -13.28 -2.93 -22.33
C VAL A 156 -13.22 -4.36 -21.78
N PHE A 157 -14.20 -4.74 -20.95
CA PHE A 157 -14.29 -6.09 -20.42
C PHE A 157 -14.32 -7.13 -21.54
N ARG A 158 -15.20 -6.98 -22.54
CA ARG A 158 -15.30 -7.92 -23.66
C ARG A 158 -14.05 -8.01 -24.52
N ALA A 159 -13.26 -6.95 -24.62
CA ALA A 159 -11.96 -6.97 -25.31
C ALA A 159 -10.88 -7.72 -24.50
N SER A 160 -11.03 -7.82 -23.17
CA SER A 160 -10.04 -8.47 -22.32
C SER A 160 -10.07 -10.02 -22.42
N PRO A 161 -8.93 -10.71 -22.30
CA PRO A 161 -8.88 -12.18 -22.24
C PRO A 161 -9.72 -12.77 -21.08
N VAL A 162 -9.86 -12.01 -20.00
CA VAL A 162 -10.59 -12.39 -18.78
C VAL A 162 -12.09 -12.52 -19.05
N ALA A 163 -12.65 -11.88 -20.08
CA ALA A 163 -14.07 -12.02 -20.41
C ALA A 163 -14.49 -13.43 -20.83
N ARG A 164 -13.53 -14.28 -21.23
CA ARG A 164 -13.75 -15.69 -21.56
C ARG A 164 -13.99 -16.54 -20.33
N TRP A 165 -13.54 -16.10 -19.15
CA TRP A 165 -13.59 -16.89 -17.93
C TRP A 165 -14.88 -16.58 -17.17
N ARG A 166 -15.82 -17.52 -17.19
CA ARG A 166 -17.14 -17.39 -16.56
C ARG A 166 -17.54 -18.69 -15.89
N ILE A 167 -18.26 -18.58 -14.78
CA ILE A 167 -18.96 -19.71 -14.17
C ILE A 167 -20.44 -19.51 -14.48
N GLY A 168 -20.95 -20.28 -15.45
CA GLY A 168 -22.28 -20.08 -16.00
C GLY A 168 -22.44 -18.68 -16.61
N ARG A 169 -23.37 -17.88 -16.06
CA ARG A 169 -23.65 -16.51 -16.53
C ARG A 169 -22.81 -15.43 -15.83
N VAL A 170 -22.06 -15.78 -14.78
CA VAL A 170 -21.33 -14.82 -13.96
C VAL A 170 -19.85 -14.75 -14.39
N PRO A 171 -19.32 -13.56 -14.72
CA PRO A 171 -17.89 -13.35 -14.94
C PRO A 171 -17.04 -13.75 -13.74
N LEU A 172 -15.98 -14.52 -13.98
CA LEU A 172 -15.09 -14.99 -12.90
C LEU A 172 -14.42 -13.83 -12.16
N VAL A 173 -14.12 -12.73 -12.88
CA VAL A 173 -13.60 -11.48 -12.30
C VAL A 173 -14.52 -10.89 -11.23
N SER A 174 -15.85 -10.98 -11.41
CA SER A 174 -16.79 -10.48 -10.42
C SER A 174 -16.89 -11.37 -9.20
N VAL A 175 -16.70 -12.69 -9.37
CA VAL A 175 -16.65 -13.64 -8.25
C VAL A 175 -15.42 -13.38 -7.38
N PHE A 176 -14.24 -13.29 -7.99
CA PHE A 176 -13.01 -12.96 -7.26
C PHE A 176 -13.05 -11.56 -6.66
N GLY A 177 -13.63 -10.59 -7.37
CA GLY A 177 -13.92 -9.26 -6.83
C GLY A 177 -14.78 -9.36 -5.57
N ALA A 178 -15.86 -10.13 -5.58
CA ALA A 178 -16.76 -10.28 -4.43
C ALA A 178 -16.05 -10.94 -3.24
N ILE A 179 -15.24 -11.97 -3.48
CA ILE A 179 -14.38 -12.59 -2.44
C ILE A 179 -13.42 -11.55 -1.87
N GLY A 180 -12.78 -10.76 -2.73
CA GLY A 180 -11.88 -9.68 -2.33
C GLY A 180 -12.59 -8.61 -1.49
N VAL A 181 -13.81 -8.24 -1.85
CA VAL A 181 -14.65 -7.29 -1.10
C VAL A 181 -14.98 -7.84 0.28
N LEU A 182 -15.40 -9.10 0.37
CA LEU A 182 -15.70 -9.75 1.65
C LEU A 182 -14.45 -9.82 2.54
N TYR A 183 -13.32 -10.25 1.99
CA TYR A 183 -12.07 -10.38 2.72
C TYR A 183 -11.51 -9.02 3.18
N CYS A 184 -11.36 -8.06 2.26
CA CYS A 184 -10.83 -6.74 2.58
C CYS A 184 -11.80 -5.95 3.48
N GLY A 185 -13.11 -6.11 3.29
CA GLY A 185 -14.13 -5.52 4.16
C GLY A 185 -14.05 -6.08 5.58
N ALA A 186 -13.96 -7.40 5.74
CA ALA A 186 -13.79 -8.03 7.05
C ALA A 186 -12.48 -7.60 7.74
N LEU A 187 -11.37 -7.50 7.00
CA LEU A 187 -10.11 -6.99 7.53
C LEU A 187 -10.21 -5.52 7.96
N LEU A 188 -10.84 -4.67 7.15
CA LEU A 188 -11.01 -3.25 7.47
C LEU A 188 -11.87 -3.08 8.73
N VAL A 189 -12.97 -3.82 8.85
CA VAL A 189 -13.78 -3.85 10.08
C VAL A 189 -12.96 -4.34 11.26
N SER A 190 -12.15 -5.39 11.09
CA SER A 190 -11.28 -5.90 12.16
C SER A 190 -10.26 -4.85 12.62
N TYR A 191 -9.68 -4.08 11.71
CA TYR A 191 -8.78 -2.98 12.06
C TYR A 191 -9.48 -1.84 12.81
N LEU A 192 -10.72 -1.52 12.44
CA LEU A 192 -11.46 -0.40 13.03
C LEU A 192 -12.13 -0.75 14.38
N VAL A 193 -12.38 -2.03 14.66
CA VAL A 193 -13.07 -2.47 15.88
C VAL A 193 -12.10 -2.97 16.95
N ASN A 194 -10.96 -3.55 16.56
CA ASN A 194 -10.04 -4.16 17.51
C ASN A 194 -8.95 -3.17 17.95
N ASP A 195 -9.07 -2.70 19.19
CA ASP A 195 -8.16 -1.75 19.83
C ASP A 195 -6.69 -2.19 19.79
N ARG A 196 -6.43 -3.51 19.70
CA ARG A 196 -5.06 -4.06 19.63
C ARG A 196 -4.28 -3.58 18.40
N TYR A 197 -4.96 -3.16 17.34
CA TYR A 197 -4.30 -2.66 16.14
C TYR A 197 -4.00 -1.16 16.20
N LEU A 198 -4.51 -0.43 17.20
CA LEU A 198 -4.34 1.02 17.37
C LEU A 198 -4.77 1.87 16.16
N VAL A 199 -5.42 1.28 15.16
CA VAL A 199 -5.92 1.97 13.95
C VAL A 199 -7.10 2.87 14.30
N ASN A 200 -7.95 2.41 15.21
CA ASN A 200 -9.12 3.12 15.72
C ASN A 200 -8.79 4.17 16.80
N SER A 201 -7.50 4.34 17.13
CA SER A 201 -7.05 5.46 17.96
C SER A 201 -7.31 6.80 17.27
N ALA A 202 -7.41 7.88 18.05
CA ALA A 202 -7.60 9.23 17.50
C ALA A 202 -6.51 9.59 16.48
N ALA A 203 -5.25 9.25 16.77
CA ALA A 203 -4.13 9.45 15.84
C ALA A 203 -4.29 8.64 14.55
N GLY A 204 -4.64 7.35 14.64
CA GLY A 204 -4.85 6.49 13.48
C GLY A 204 -5.99 6.97 12.58
N LEU A 205 -7.13 7.35 13.17
CA LEU A 205 -8.27 7.89 12.43
C LEU A 205 -7.96 9.26 11.80
N MET A 206 -7.21 10.12 12.48
CA MET A 206 -6.76 11.40 11.91
C MET A 206 -5.87 11.20 10.69
N VAL A 207 -4.94 10.25 10.72
CA VAL A 207 -4.10 9.92 9.55
C VAL A 207 -4.95 9.40 8.39
N ILE A 208 -5.88 8.47 8.64
CA ILE A 208 -6.78 7.94 7.61
C ILE A 208 -7.61 9.08 6.99
N ALA A 209 -8.22 9.92 7.83
CA ALA A 209 -9.03 11.04 7.39
C ALA A 209 -8.18 12.04 6.59
N ALA A 210 -6.99 12.40 7.06
CA ALA A 210 -6.09 13.32 6.37
C ALA A 210 -5.73 12.82 4.97
N VAL A 211 -5.36 11.54 4.83
CA VAL A 211 -5.03 10.96 3.52
C VAL A 211 -6.23 10.98 2.57
N LEU A 212 -7.42 10.61 3.06
CA LEU A 212 -8.65 10.64 2.25
C LEU A 212 -9.03 12.06 1.82
N VAL A 213 -8.95 13.02 2.74
CA VAL A 213 -9.23 14.44 2.46
C VAL A 213 -8.23 15.02 1.48
N ILE A 214 -6.93 14.74 1.64
CA ILE A 214 -5.89 15.18 0.70
C ILE A 214 -6.13 14.59 -0.68
N GLY A 215 -6.44 13.29 -0.78
CA GLY A 215 -6.76 12.65 -2.06
C GLY A 215 -7.99 13.27 -2.74
N ALA A 216 -9.07 13.49 -1.97
CA ALA A 216 -10.28 14.14 -2.46
C ALA A 216 -10.02 15.60 -2.90
N ALA A 217 -9.19 16.34 -2.15
CA ALA A 217 -8.81 17.70 -2.46
C ALA A 217 -7.97 17.79 -3.75
N ILE A 218 -7.00 16.89 -3.93
CA ILE A 218 -6.19 16.81 -5.16
C ILE A 218 -7.10 16.54 -6.37
N TYR A 219 -8.00 15.56 -6.27
CA TYR A 219 -8.95 15.25 -7.33
C TYR A 219 -9.92 16.41 -7.62
N GLY A 220 -10.49 17.01 -6.58
CA GLY A 220 -11.41 18.16 -6.70
C GLY A 220 -10.75 19.39 -7.31
N ALA A 221 -9.49 19.68 -6.94
CA ALA A 221 -8.68 20.74 -7.54
C ALA A 221 -8.45 20.46 -9.03
N ALA A 222 -8.05 19.23 -9.39
CA ALA A 222 -7.86 18.83 -10.78
C ALA A 222 -9.14 19.01 -11.60
N VAL A 223 -10.29 18.52 -11.09
CA VAL A 223 -11.60 18.69 -11.77
C VAL A 223 -11.93 20.16 -11.98
N THR A 224 -11.73 21.00 -10.98
CA THR A 224 -12.07 22.42 -11.05
C THR A 224 -11.18 23.16 -12.07
N ILE A 225 -9.87 22.90 -12.04
CA ILE A 225 -8.89 23.50 -12.96
C ILE A 225 -9.17 23.08 -14.40
N ARG A 226 -9.37 21.78 -14.65
CA ARG A 226 -9.60 21.26 -16.01
C ARG A 226 -10.94 21.66 -16.60
N ARG A 227 -12.00 21.76 -15.77
CA ARG A 227 -13.29 22.33 -16.20
C ARG A 227 -13.15 23.77 -16.66
N ARG A 228 -12.35 24.59 -15.96
CA ARG A 228 -12.05 25.97 -16.38
C ARG A 228 -11.25 26.04 -17.69
N GLN A 229 -10.50 24.99 -18.01
CA GLN A 229 -9.77 24.83 -19.28
C GLN A 229 -10.62 24.21 -20.39
N GLY A 230 -11.93 24.01 -20.18
CA GLY A 230 -12.83 23.41 -21.17
C GLY A 230 -12.64 21.91 -21.41
N MET A 231 -11.91 21.22 -20.52
CA MET A 231 -11.65 19.78 -20.63
C MET A 231 -12.56 18.98 -19.69
N ASP A 232 -13.20 17.94 -20.21
CA ASP A 232 -13.91 16.95 -19.39
C ASP A 232 -12.98 15.78 -19.04
N LEU A 233 -12.57 15.69 -17.76
CA LEU A 233 -11.79 14.55 -17.26
C LEU A 233 -12.50 13.21 -17.45
N ARG A 234 -13.84 13.19 -17.51
CA ARG A 234 -14.59 11.93 -17.66
C ARG A 234 -14.31 11.25 -19.00
N LEU A 235 -13.92 12.03 -20.02
CA LEU A 235 -13.56 11.52 -21.33
C LEU A 235 -12.21 10.79 -21.30
N ALA A 236 -11.28 11.20 -20.43
CA ALA A 236 -9.98 10.52 -20.28
C ALA A 236 -10.12 9.06 -19.83
N PHE A 237 -11.20 8.74 -19.10
CA PHE A 237 -11.49 7.38 -18.63
C PHE A 237 -12.39 6.56 -19.58
N ALA A 238 -12.84 7.15 -20.69
CA ALA A 238 -13.80 6.53 -21.61
C ALA A 238 -13.12 5.72 -22.74
N GLU A 239 -11.87 6.04 -23.05
CA GLU A 239 -11.13 5.42 -24.15
C GLU A 239 -9.87 4.75 -23.61
N LEU A 240 -9.57 3.54 -24.10
CA LEU A 240 -8.24 2.96 -23.92
C LEU A 240 -7.25 3.83 -24.69
N PRO A 241 -6.07 4.16 -24.13
CA PRO A 241 -5.03 4.84 -24.89
C PRO A 241 -4.82 4.09 -26.21
N PRO A 242 -4.89 4.76 -27.38
CA PRO A 242 -4.39 4.14 -28.60
C PRO A 242 -2.90 3.88 -28.38
N ASP A 243 -2.48 2.65 -28.71
CA ASP A 243 -1.13 2.12 -28.45
C ASP A 243 0.01 3.13 -28.71
#